data_AF-A0A5C7P1T4-F1
#
_entry.id   AF-A0A5C7P1T4-F1
#
_cell.length_a   1.000
_cell.length_b   1.000
_cell.length_c   1.000
_cell.angle_alpha   90.00
_cell.angle_beta   90.00
_cell.angle_gamma   90.00
#
_symmetry.space_group_name_H-M   'P 1'
#
loop_
_entity.id
_entity.type
_entity.pdbx_description
1 polymer ?
#
loop_
_entity_poly.entity_id
_entity_poly.type
_entity_poly.pdbx_seq_one_letter_code
_entity_poly.pdbx_strand_id
1 'polypeptide(L)'
;MQRFHFPIVIIDEDFRSENTSGLGIRALAEAIEKEGMEVLGATSYGDLSQFAQQQSRASAFILSIDDEEFTPGPELDPAVVNLRKFIEEIRFKNADIPIYIYGETRTSQHIPNDILRELHGFIHMFEDTPEFVARHIIREAKSYLDGLAPPFFKALMDYAQDGSYSWHCPGHS
;
A
#
# COMPACT_ATOMS: atom_id res chain seq x y z
N MET A 1 -13.07 16.70 14.95
CA MET A 1 -13.30 16.15 13.59
C MET A 1 -12.41 14.91 13.46
N GLN A 2 -12.97 13.70 13.53
CA GLN A 2 -12.17 12.49 13.35
C GLN A 2 -11.70 12.46 11.89
N ARG A 3 -10.41 12.71 11.66
CA ARG A 3 -9.80 12.48 10.35
C ARG A 3 -9.69 10.96 10.19
N PHE A 4 -10.34 10.41 9.18
CA PHE A 4 -10.08 9.03 8.80
C PHE A 4 -8.67 8.98 8.22
N HIS A 5 -7.74 8.40 8.98
CA HIS A 5 -6.40 8.10 8.51
C HIS A 5 -6.43 6.80 7.73
N PHE A 6 -5.87 6.84 6.51
CA PHE A 6 -5.72 5.70 5.61
C PHE A 6 -4.23 5.51 5.30
N PRO A 7 -3.49 4.75 6.14
CA PRO A 7 -2.05 4.64 6.02
C PRO A 7 -1.62 3.87 4.78
N ILE A 8 -0.41 4.14 4.32
CA ILE A 8 0.33 3.28 3.39
C ILE A 8 1.00 2.20 4.22
N VAL A 9 0.76 0.94 3.86
CA VAL A 9 1.25 -0.20 4.62
C VAL A 9 2.49 -0.76 3.93
N ILE A 10 3.59 -0.85 4.68
CA ILE A 10 4.85 -1.42 4.24
C ILE A 10 5.06 -2.74 4.96
N ILE A 11 5.26 -3.81 4.21
CA ILE A 11 5.60 -5.13 4.75
C ILE A 11 7.01 -5.46 4.30
N ASP A 12 7.93 -5.52 5.26
CA ASP A 12 9.34 -5.76 5.02
C ASP A 12 9.94 -6.43 6.27
N GLU A 13 10.54 -7.61 6.10
CA GLU A 13 11.12 -8.36 7.22
C GLU A 13 12.25 -7.61 7.94
N ASP A 14 12.95 -6.77 7.19
CA ASP A 14 14.06 -5.92 7.58
C ASP A 14 13.65 -4.49 7.91
N PHE A 15 12.35 -4.20 8.02
CA PHE A 15 11.87 -2.85 8.30
C PHE A 15 12.50 -2.26 9.57
N ARG A 16 12.86 -3.13 10.53
CA ARG A 16 13.52 -2.77 11.79
C ARG A 16 15.03 -3.10 11.83
N SER A 17 15.58 -3.69 10.77
CA SER A 17 16.98 -4.08 10.65
C SER A 17 17.87 -2.90 10.21
N GLU A 18 19.14 -2.88 10.63
CA GLU A 18 20.11 -1.85 10.22
C GLU A 18 20.85 -2.17 8.91
N ASN A 19 20.36 -3.15 8.14
CA ASN A 19 20.92 -3.49 6.84
C ASN A 19 20.49 -2.50 5.75
N THR A 20 21.08 -2.65 4.56
CA THR A 20 20.83 -1.78 3.42
C THR A 20 19.37 -1.79 2.99
N SER A 21 18.72 -2.96 2.96
CA SER A 21 17.29 -3.14 2.63
C SER A 21 16.41 -2.34 3.59
N GLY A 22 16.60 -2.57 4.90
CA GLY A 22 15.90 -1.85 5.96
C GLY A 22 16.11 -0.33 5.94
N LEU A 23 17.31 0.14 5.60
CA LEU A 23 17.58 1.57 5.45
C LEU A 23 16.85 2.17 4.23
N GLY A 24 16.84 1.47 3.10
CA GLY A 24 16.18 1.93 1.88
C GLY A 24 14.67 2.06 2.05
N ILE A 25 14.03 1.03 2.62
CA ILE A 25 12.57 1.05 2.82
C ILE A 25 12.15 2.09 3.86
N ARG A 26 12.96 2.32 4.91
CA ARG A 26 12.72 3.40 5.87
C ARG A 26 12.89 4.79 5.26
N ALA A 27 13.86 4.97 4.36
CA ALA A 27 13.98 6.23 3.63
C ALA A 27 12.74 6.51 2.78
N LEU A 28 12.15 5.48 2.16
CA LEU A 28 10.87 5.59 1.46
C LEU A 28 9.72 5.92 2.43
N ALA A 29 9.65 5.23 3.59
CA ALA A 29 8.66 5.52 4.62
C ALA A 29 8.72 6.98 5.08
N GLU A 30 9.92 7.48 5.41
CA GLU A 30 10.13 8.88 5.80
C GLU A 30 9.75 9.87 4.70
N ALA A 31 10.04 9.53 3.43
CA ALA A 31 9.65 10.37 2.30
C ALA A 31 8.13 10.47 2.16
N ILE A 32 7.40 9.38 2.40
CA ILE A 32 5.93 9.36 2.42
C ILE A 32 5.38 10.20 3.59
N GLU A 33 5.96 10.04 4.79
CA GLU A 33 5.55 10.78 5.97
C GLU A 33 5.77 12.29 5.83
N LYS A 34 6.88 12.71 5.21
CA LYS A 34 7.17 14.13 4.91
C LYS A 34 6.13 14.77 4.00
N GLU A 35 5.53 13.99 3.10
CA GLU A 35 4.45 14.44 2.21
C GLU A 35 3.05 14.36 2.88
N GLY A 36 2.99 13.98 4.16
CA GLY A 36 1.81 14.07 5.02
C GLY A 36 0.89 12.84 5.03
N MET A 37 1.35 11.69 4.53
CA MET A 37 0.66 10.40 4.69
C MET A 37 1.26 9.57 5.82
N GLU A 38 0.41 8.85 6.54
CA GLU A 38 0.85 7.93 7.60
C GLU A 38 1.39 6.63 6.99
N VAL A 39 2.47 6.11 7.55
CA VAL A 39 3.06 4.83 7.14
C VAL A 39 2.97 3.83 8.28
N LEU A 40 2.58 2.60 7.96
CA LEU A 40 2.57 1.49 8.91
C LEU A 40 3.52 0.41 8.44
N GLY A 41 4.61 0.20 9.19
CA GLY A 41 5.59 -0.86 8.92
C GLY A 41 5.26 -2.15 9.67
N ALA A 42 5.23 -3.27 8.94
CA ALA A 42 5.05 -4.62 9.46
C ALA A 42 6.22 -5.52 9.03
N THR A 43 6.62 -6.45 9.89
CA THR A 43 7.84 -7.25 9.70
C THR A 43 7.61 -8.68 9.19
N SER A 44 6.36 -9.09 8.93
CA SER A 44 6.13 -10.45 8.46
C SER A 44 4.76 -10.65 7.82
N TYR A 45 4.75 -11.54 6.84
CA TYR A 45 3.57 -12.16 6.26
C TYR A 45 2.90 -13.21 7.18
N GLY A 46 3.48 -13.56 8.34
CA GLY A 46 3.12 -14.77 9.10
C GLY A 46 1.64 -14.93 9.54
N ASP A 47 0.86 -13.84 9.55
CA ASP A 47 -0.59 -13.92 9.75
C ASP A 47 -1.34 -13.04 8.73
N LEU A 48 -1.13 -13.32 7.44
CA LEU A 48 -1.74 -12.63 6.28
C LEU A 48 -3.24 -12.36 6.47
N SER A 49 -3.96 -13.36 6.98
CA SER A 49 -5.41 -13.31 7.11
C SER A 49 -5.87 -12.33 8.19
N GLN A 50 -5.16 -12.26 9.32
CA GLN A 50 -5.43 -11.26 10.35
C GLN A 50 -4.99 -9.87 9.89
N PHE A 51 -3.84 -9.77 9.21
CA PHE A 51 -3.31 -8.50 8.74
C PHE A 51 -4.22 -7.86 7.68
N ALA A 52 -4.63 -8.63 6.66
CA ALA A 52 -5.57 -8.19 5.63
C ALA A 52 -7.00 -7.96 6.17
N GLN A 53 -7.37 -8.58 7.30
CA GLN A 53 -8.64 -8.28 7.99
C GLN A 53 -8.58 -7.01 8.83
N GLN A 54 -7.46 -6.75 9.51
CA GLN A 54 -7.29 -5.59 10.37
C GLN A 54 -7.00 -4.30 9.58
N GLN A 55 -6.38 -4.41 8.41
CA GLN A 55 -5.98 -3.27 7.58
C GLN A 55 -6.98 -2.92 6.48
N SER A 56 -8.29 -2.92 6.78
CA SER A 56 -9.33 -2.42 5.85
C SER A 56 -9.17 -0.93 5.52
N ARG A 57 -8.31 -0.22 6.26
CA ARG A 57 -8.04 1.22 6.12
C ARG A 57 -6.74 1.51 5.37
N ALA A 58 -6.06 0.50 4.82
CA ALA A 58 -4.89 0.76 3.98
C ALA A 58 -5.28 1.57 2.73
N SER A 59 -4.43 2.50 2.31
CA SER A 59 -4.57 3.23 1.04
C SER A 59 -3.67 2.70 -0.06
N ALA A 60 -2.58 2.02 0.30
CA ALA A 60 -1.71 1.25 -0.59
C ALA A 60 -0.91 0.22 0.23
N PHE A 61 -0.40 -0.80 -0.46
CA PHE A 61 0.54 -1.78 0.09
C PHE A 61 1.87 -1.73 -0.65
N ILE A 62 2.97 -1.82 0.10
CA ILE A 62 4.34 -1.98 -0.41
C ILE A 62 4.90 -3.25 0.20
N LEU A 63 5.28 -4.20 -0.65
CA LEU A 63 5.74 -5.52 -0.26
C LEU A 63 7.21 -5.66 -0.62
N SER A 64 8.05 -5.85 0.38
CA SER A 64 9.47 -6.11 0.16
C SER A 64 9.69 -7.58 -0.12
N ILE A 65 10.57 -7.85 -1.09
CA ILE A 65 11.01 -9.18 -1.48
C ILE A 65 12.51 -9.12 -1.78
N ASP A 66 13.28 -10.01 -1.17
CA ASP A 66 14.71 -10.16 -1.40
C ASP A 66 15.00 -11.23 -2.47
N ASP A 67 16.10 -11.08 -3.21
CA ASP A 67 16.62 -12.09 -4.14
C ASP A 67 16.97 -13.40 -3.43
N GLU A 68 17.36 -13.36 -2.15
CA GLU A 68 17.63 -14.56 -1.34
C GLU A 68 16.38 -15.42 -1.10
N GLU A 69 15.17 -14.86 -1.28
CA GLU A 69 13.91 -15.61 -1.20
C GLU A 69 13.63 -16.44 -2.46
N PHE A 70 14.41 -16.26 -3.52
CA PHE A 70 14.29 -17.02 -4.77
C PHE A 70 15.32 -18.14 -4.86
N THR A 71 14.86 -19.38 -4.78
CA THR A 71 15.68 -20.54 -5.03
C THR A 71 15.59 -20.89 -6.52
N PRO A 72 16.71 -20.97 -7.26
CA PRO A 72 16.66 -21.46 -8.64
C PRO A 72 16.28 -22.94 -8.65
N GLY A 73 14.99 -23.22 -8.87
CA GLY A 73 14.42 -24.56 -8.91
C GLY A 73 13.15 -24.62 -9.77
N PRO A 74 12.67 -25.83 -10.13
CA PRO A 74 11.44 -26.01 -10.91
C PRO A 74 10.15 -25.77 -10.09
N GLU A 75 10.26 -25.62 -8.77
CA GLU A 75 9.13 -25.36 -7.86
C GLU A 75 9.04 -23.86 -7.54
N LEU A 76 7.81 -23.36 -7.38
CA LEU A 76 7.56 -21.98 -6.96
C LEU A 76 8.05 -21.79 -5.52
N ASP A 77 8.87 -20.75 -5.31
CA ASP A 77 9.38 -20.44 -3.98
C ASP A 77 8.24 -20.19 -2.97
N PRO A 78 8.40 -20.61 -1.71
CA PRO A 78 7.40 -20.37 -0.67
C PRO A 78 7.00 -18.89 -0.52
N ALA A 79 7.95 -17.98 -0.74
CA ALA A 79 7.72 -16.54 -0.76
C ALA A 79 6.71 -16.12 -1.84
N VAL A 80 6.88 -16.62 -3.07
CA VAL A 80 5.97 -16.35 -4.20
C VAL A 80 4.57 -16.91 -3.93
N VAL A 81 4.46 -18.08 -3.30
CA VAL A 81 3.17 -18.67 -2.92
C VAL A 81 2.46 -17.82 -1.87
N ASN A 82 3.19 -17.35 -0.86
CA ASN A 82 2.64 -16.50 0.20
C ASN A 82 2.22 -15.13 -0.36
N LEU A 83 3.04 -14.55 -1.24
CA LEU A 83 2.74 -13.31 -1.96
C LEU A 83 1.46 -13.44 -2.79
N ARG A 84 1.32 -14.52 -3.56
CA ARG A 84 0.10 -14.77 -4.36
C ARG A 84 -1.12 -14.81 -3.47
N LYS A 85 -1.09 -15.59 -2.37
CA LYS A 85 -2.22 -15.69 -1.43
C LYS A 85 -2.57 -14.33 -0.83
N PHE A 86 -1.58 -13.54 -0.47
CA PHE A 86 -1.80 -12.21 0.08
C PHE A 86 -2.49 -11.27 -0.91
N ILE A 87 -2.01 -11.25 -2.15
CA ILE A 87 -2.60 -10.44 -3.22
C ILE A 87 -4.03 -10.90 -3.50
N GLU A 88 -4.28 -12.20 -3.58
CA GLU A 88 -5.63 -12.76 -3.76
C GLU A 88 -6.59 -12.34 -2.62
N GLU A 89 -6.15 -12.39 -1.37
CA GLU A 89 -6.95 -11.96 -0.21
C GLU A 89 -7.26 -10.46 -0.22
N ILE A 90 -6.30 -9.63 -0.63
CA ILE A 90 -6.52 -8.19 -0.81
C ILE A 90 -7.53 -7.94 -1.93
N ARG A 91 -7.29 -8.53 -3.11
CA ARG A 91 -8.12 -8.34 -4.31
C ARG A 91 -9.55 -8.83 -4.11
N PHE A 92 -9.76 -9.85 -3.28
CA PHE A 92 -11.09 -10.32 -2.90
C PHE A 92 -11.92 -9.23 -2.20
N LYS A 93 -11.29 -8.34 -1.43
CA LYS A 93 -11.98 -7.25 -0.72
C LYS A 93 -11.93 -5.92 -1.47
N ASN A 94 -10.77 -5.59 -2.01
CA ASN A 94 -10.47 -4.33 -2.68
C ASN A 94 -9.76 -4.62 -4.02
N ALA A 95 -10.54 -4.58 -5.10
CA ALA A 95 -10.02 -4.87 -6.44
C ALA A 95 -8.94 -3.86 -6.88
N ASP A 96 -9.10 -2.59 -6.51
CA ASP A 96 -8.31 -1.50 -7.08
C ASP A 96 -7.27 -0.90 -6.11
N ILE A 97 -7.08 -1.47 -4.92
CA ILE A 97 -6.10 -0.91 -3.99
C ILE A 97 -4.68 -1.03 -4.59
N PRO A 98 -3.88 0.04 -4.59
CA PRO A 98 -2.51 0.00 -5.09
C PRO A 98 -1.64 -0.98 -4.31
N ILE A 99 -0.95 -1.87 -5.03
CA ILE A 99 0.01 -2.82 -4.48
C ILE A 99 1.31 -2.66 -5.25
N TYR A 100 2.41 -2.43 -4.53
CA TYR A 100 3.75 -2.30 -5.05
C TYR A 100 4.65 -3.40 -4.50
N ILE A 101 5.62 -3.83 -5.31
CA ILE A 101 6.74 -4.62 -4.82
C ILE A 101 7.96 -3.73 -4.72
N TYR A 102 8.71 -3.87 -3.64
CA TYR A 102 9.99 -3.24 -3.39
C TYR A 102 11.06 -4.32 -3.38
N GLY A 103 12.12 -4.16 -4.15
CA GLY A 103 13.18 -5.17 -4.21
C GLY A 103 14.28 -4.81 -5.20
N GLU A 104 15.14 -5.78 -5.49
CA GLU A 104 16.21 -5.63 -6.46
C GLU A 104 15.70 -5.81 -7.91
N THR A 105 16.42 -5.24 -8.87
CA THR A 105 16.01 -5.30 -10.29
C THR A 105 15.94 -6.74 -10.81
N ARG A 106 16.75 -7.66 -10.27
CA ARG A 106 16.79 -9.08 -10.68
C ARG A 106 15.58 -9.85 -10.15
N THR A 107 15.06 -9.47 -8.99
CA THR A 107 13.88 -10.04 -8.33
C THR A 107 12.67 -10.05 -9.25
N SER A 108 12.49 -8.98 -10.03
CA SER A 108 11.36 -8.82 -10.97
C SER A 108 11.27 -9.93 -12.04
N GLN A 109 12.38 -10.58 -12.40
CA GLN A 109 12.42 -11.63 -13.43
C GLN A 109 11.90 -12.98 -12.92
N HIS A 110 11.88 -13.17 -11.61
CA HIS A 110 11.45 -14.40 -10.97
C HIS A 110 9.97 -14.38 -10.57
N ILE A 111 9.30 -13.23 -10.71
CA ILE A 111 7.88 -13.08 -10.40
C ILE A 111 7.03 -13.58 -11.58
N PRO A 112 6.11 -14.55 -11.36
CA PRO A 112 5.27 -15.05 -12.43
C PRO A 112 4.23 -14.00 -12.89
N ASN A 113 3.86 -14.08 -14.16
CA ASN A 113 3.07 -13.05 -14.86
C ASN A 113 1.69 -12.82 -14.24
N ASP A 114 1.08 -13.85 -13.67
CA ASP A 114 -0.20 -13.72 -12.96
C ASP A 114 -0.11 -12.75 -11.78
N ILE A 115 1.01 -12.76 -11.05
CA ILE A 115 1.26 -11.80 -9.96
C ILE A 115 1.54 -10.41 -10.52
N LEU A 116 2.41 -10.31 -11.55
CA LEU A 116 2.75 -9.01 -12.15
C LEU A 116 1.53 -8.23 -12.64
N ARG A 117 0.48 -8.93 -13.10
CA ARG A 117 -0.77 -8.32 -13.55
C ARG A 117 -1.61 -7.69 -12.44
N GLU A 118 -1.43 -8.14 -11.20
CA GLU A 118 -2.17 -7.62 -10.05
C GLU A 118 -1.46 -6.43 -9.38
N LEU A 119 -0.18 -6.21 -9.69
CA LEU A 119 0.62 -5.13 -9.12
C LEU A 119 0.43 -3.82 -9.88
N HIS A 120 0.54 -2.72 -9.16
CA HIS A 120 0.55 -1.37 -9.74
C HIS A 120 1.94 -0.97 -10.24
N GLY A 121 2.99 -1.46 -9.58
CA GLY A 121 4.36 -1.16 -9.97
C GLY A 121 5.40 -1.92 -9.17
N PHE A 122 6.62 -1.86 -9.67
CA PHE A 122 7.82 -2.34 -8.99
C PHE A 122 8.69 -1.14 -8.64
N ILE A 123 9.24 -1.14 -7.43
CA ILE A 123 10.11 -0.11 -6.89
C ILE A 123 11.50 -0.72 -6.79
N HIS A 124 12.43 -0.16 -7.56
CA HIS A 124 13.81 -0.62 -7.61
C HIS A 124 14.61 0.05 -6.50
N MET A 125 14.97 -0.73 -5.49
CA MET A 125 15.63 -0.26 -4.27
C MET A 125 16.86 0.65 -4.52
N PHE A 126 17.67 0.35 -5.54
CA PHE A 126 18.92 1.07 -5.81
C PHE A 126 18.87 2.06 -6.97
N GLU A 127 17.77 2.06 -7.74
CA GLU A 127 17.64 2.87 -8.95
C GLU A 127 16.66 4.02 -8.74
N ASP A 128 15.62 3.78 -7.95
CA ASP A 128 14.57 4.76 -7.71
C ASP A 128 14.89 5.71 -6.56
N THR A 129 14.52 6.98 -6.71
CA THR A 129 14.69 7.98 -5.65
C THR A 129 13.48 7.94 -4.71
N PRO A 130 13.66 7.76 -3.39
CA PRO A 130 12.56 7.62 -2.43
C PRO A 130 11.51 8.74 -2.51
N GLU A 131 11.93 9.99 -2.73
CA GLU A 131 11.03 11.13 -2.82
C GLU A 131 10.14 11.09 -4.07
N PHE A 132 10.67 10.63 -5.21
CA PHE A 132 9.90 10.52 -6.44
C PHE A 132 8.86 9.39 -6.33
N VAL A 133 9.30 8.24 -5.82
CA VAL A 133 8.43 7.09 -5.58
C VAL A 133 7.34 7.41 -4.57
N ALA A 134 7.68 8.06 -3.45
CA ALA A 134 6.71 8.47 -2.44
C ALA A 134 5.58 9.33 -3.06
N ARG A 135 5.92 10.33 -3.87
CA ARG A 135 4.91 11.16 -4.56
C ARG A 135 4.04 10.37 -5.52
N HIS A 136 4.63 9.42 -6.24
CA HIS A 136 3.89 8.54 -7.13
C HIS A 136 2.90 7.65 -6.36
N ILE A 137 3.36 6.97 -5.31
CA ILE A 137 2.51 6.13 -4.46
C ILE A 137 1.39 6.95 -3.82
N ILE A 138 1.70 8.13 -3.28
CA ILE A 138 0.70 9.01 -2.66
C ILE A 138 -0.35 9.46 -3.69
N ARG A 139 0.05 9.72 -4.93
CA ARG A 139 -0.89 10.07 -6.00
C ARG A 139 -1.86 8.92 -6.27
N GLU A 140 -1.36 7.69 -6.41
CA GLU A 140 -2.21 6.52 -6.67
C GLU A 140 -3.09 6.19 -5.46
N ALA A 141 -2.54 6.28 -4.24
CA ALA A 141 -3.30 6.11 -3.00
C ALA A 141 -4.44 7.13 -2.88
N LYS A 142 -4.19 8.40 -3.21
CA LYS A 142 -5.24 9.43 -3.25
C LYS A 142 -6.28 9.14 -4.33
N SER A 143 -5.86 8.75 -5.53
CA SER A 143 -6.75 8.37 -6.62
C SER A 143 -7.67 7.21 -6.23
N TYR A 144 -7.13 6.19 -5.55
CA TYR A 144 -7.91 5.09 -4.99
C TYR A 144 -8.93 5.58 -3.96
N LEU A 145 -8.50 6.36 -2.96
CA LEU A 145 -9.40 6.91 -1.93
C LEU A 145 -10.50 7.80 -2.51
N ASP A 146 -10.17 8.60 -3.52
CA ASP A 146 -11.12 9.45 -4.23
C ASP A 146 -12.19 8.67 -5.01
N GLY A 147 -11.85 7.45 -5.43
CA GLY A 147 -12.75 6.52 -6.12
C GLY A 147 -13.63 5.66 -5.21
N LEU A 148 -13.32 5.57 -3.91
CA LEU A 148 -14.09 4.75 -2.97
C LEU A 148 -15.49 5.30 -2.70
N ALA A 149 -15.64 6.62 -2.65
CA ALA A 149 -16.93 7.25 -2.37
C ALA A 149 -17.81 7.27 -3.64
N PRO A 150 -19.02 6.67 -3.60
CA PRO A 150 -19.98 6.83 -4.69
C PRO A 150 -20.26 8.31 -4.94
N PRO A 151 -20.54 8.73 -6.19
CA PRO A 151 -20.64 10.14 -6.56
C PRO A 151 -21.64 10.92 -5.69
N PHE A 152 -22.74 10.28 -5.30
CA PHE A 152 -23.72 10.88 -4.39
C PHE A 152 -23.19 11.07 -2.96
N PHE A 153 -22.48 10.09 -2.40
CA PHE A 153 -21.93 10.19 -1.05
C PHE A 153 -20.80 11.22 -0.98
N LYS A 154 -19.96 11.29 -2.03
CA LYS A 154 -18.94 12.33 -2.18
C LYS A 154 -19.56 13.72 -2.14
N ALA A 155 -20.57 13.96 -2.99
CA ALA A 155 -21.29 15.24 -3.01
C ALA A 155 -22.00 15.56 -1.67
N LEU A 156 -22.53 14.55 -0.98
CA LEU A 156 -23.14 14.73 0.35
C LEU A 156 -22.10 15.16 1.40
N MET A 157 -20.91 14.54 1.39
CA MET A 157 -19.82 14.91 2.29
C MET A 157 -19.26 16.29 1.98
N ASP A 158 -19.06 16.61 0.70
CA ASP A 158 -18.60 17.93 0.26
C ASP A 158 -19.61 19.01 0.71
N TYR A 159 -20.90 18.80 0.46
CA TYR A 159 -21.97 19.70 0.91
C TYR A 159 -22.01 19.84 2.44
N ALA A 160 -21.81 18.76 3.19
CA ALA A 160 -21.81 18.81 4.64
C ALA A 160 -20.60 19.55 5.22
N GLN A 161 -19.45 19.55 4.51
CA GLN A 161 -18.24 20.28 4.90
C GLN A 161 -18.31 21.77 4.55
N ASP A 162 -18.88 22.11 3.40
CA ASP A 162 -19.03 23.50 2.91
C ASP A 162 -20.32 24.19 3.40
N GLY A 163 -21.25 23.44 3.97
CA GLY A 163 -22.59 23.91 4.30
C GLY A 163 -22.63 24.92 5.46
N SER A 164 -22.99 26.17 5.17
CA SER A 164 -23.50 27.10 6.18
C SER A 164 -24.94 26.71 6.55
N TYR A 165 -25.11 25.96 7.64
CA TYR A 165 -26.42 25.51 8.16
C TYR A 165 -27.30 26.64 8.75
N SER A 166 -27.04 27.89 8.41
CA SER A 166 -27.90 28.98 8.82
C SER A 166 -29.16 29.00 7.95
N TRP A 167 -30.34 28.83 8.58
CA TRP A 167 -31.69 29.02 8.00
C TRP A 167 -32.34 27.85 7.25
N HIS A 168 -31.82 26.62 7.38
CA HIS A 168 -32.41 25.43 6.76
C HIS A 168 -32.86 24.40 7.83
N CYS A 169 -33.92 23.65 7.55
CA CYS A 169 -34.26 22.46 8.34
C CYS A 169 -33.28 21.32 8.01
N PRO A 170 -32.89 20.47 8.97
CA PRO A 170 -33.45 20.33 10.32
C PRO A 170 -32.80 21.28 11.33
N GLY A 171 -33.62 21.88 12.20
CA GLY A 171 -33.19 22.88 13.19
C GLY A 171 -32.40 22.34 14.40
N HIS A 172 -31.80 21.16 14.27
CA HIS A 172 -30.86 20.61 15.25
C HIS A 172 -29.41 21.02 14.97
N SER A 173 -29.21 21.97 14.04
CA SER A 173 -27.90 22.58 13.73
C SER A 173 -27.28 23.23 14.96
#